data_AF-A0A370HMR9-F1
#
_entry.id   AF-A0A370HMR9-F1
#
_cell.length_a   1.000
_cell.length_b   1.000
_cell.length_c   1.000
_cell.angle_alpha   90.00
_cell.angle_beta   90.00
_cell.angle_gamma   90.00
#
_symmetry.space_group_name_H-M   'P 1'
#
loop_
_entity.id
_entity.type
_entity.pdbx_description
1 polymer ?
#
loop_
_entity_poly.entity_id
_entity_poly.type
_entity_poly.pdbx_seq_one_letter_code
_entity_poly.pdbx_strand_id
1 'polypeptide(L)' 'MTHHRIAEPSPQYRIALLEARARQCRFIVSDELRDAVCCGAPTSETSSWCDWHRQLVYTPRAERDRRRAA' A
#
# COMPACT_ATOMS: atom_id res chain seq x y z
N MET A 1 -23.90 4.72 -9.23
CA MET A 1 -22.75 4.51 -8.31
C MET A 1 -21.49 4.67 -9.15
N THR A 2 -20.83 5.82 -9.07
CA THR A 2 -19.60 6.08 -9.82
C THR A 2 -18.50 5.18 -9.27
N HIS A 3 -18.04 4.21 -10.08
CA HIS A 3 -16.82 3.46 -9.77
C HIS A 3 -15.65 4.44 -9.82
N HIS A 4 -15.27 5.00 -8.68
CA HIS A 4 -14.06 5.80 -8.57
C HIS A 4 -12.86 4.87 -8.72
N ARG A 5 -12.23 4.89 -9.90
CA ARG A 5 -11.05 4.09 -10.17
C ARG A 5 -9.88 4.68 -9.38
N ILE A 6 -9.47 4.03 -8.30
CA ILE A 6 -8.30 4.44 -7.53
C ILE A 6 -7.06 4.21 -8.41
N ALA A 7 -6.40 5.29 -8.81
CA ALA A 7 -5.20 5.24 -9.63
C ALA A 7 -3.98 4.79 -8.82
N GLU A 8 -3.01 4.19 -9.49
CA GLU A 8 -1.72 3.87 -8.89
C GLU A 8 -0.99 5.16 -8.48
N PRO A 9 -0.38 5.20 -7.29
CA PRO A 9 0.35 6.38 -6.83
C PRO A 9 1.57 6.69 -7.69
N SER A 10 1.81 7.98 -7.93
CA SER A 10 2.97 8.44 -8.73
C SER A 10 4.31 8.01 -8.11
N PRO A 11 5.29 7.58 -8.92
CA PRO A 11 6.66 7.31 -8.48
C PRO A 11 7.33 8.48 -7.76
N GLN A 12 6.87 9.72 -7.96
CA GLN A 12 7.42 10.91 -7.31
C GLN A 12 7.30 10.89 -5.78
N TYR A 13 6.40 10.07 -5.24
CA TYR A 13 6.22 9.93 -3.79
C TYR A 13 7.19 8.94 -3.15
N ARG A 14 7.95 8.19 -3.96
CA ARG A 14 8.85 7.14 -3.47
C ARG A 14 9.86 7.72 -2.50
N ILE A 15 10.07 7.00 -1.41
CA ILE A 15 10.90 7.44 -0.30
C ILE A 15 11.61 6.23 0.33
N ALA A 16 12.83 6.42 0.84
CA ALA A 16 13.52 5.36 1.57
C ALA A 16 12.70 4.97 2.81
N LEU A 17 12.67 3.67 3.14
CA LEU A 17 11.90 3.16 4.28
C LEU A 17 12.25 3.87 5.60
N LEU A 18 13.52 4.20 5.80
CA LEU A 18 14.01 4.87 7.01
C LEU A 18 13.67 6.37 7.06
N GLU A 19 13.31 6.98 5.91
CA GLU A 19 12.93 8.39 5.82
C GLU A 19 11.41 8.60 5.86
N ALA A 20 10.64 7.52 5.70
CA ALA A 20 9.19 7.55 5.71
C ALA A 20 8.64 8.08 7.06
N ARG A 21 7.89 9.18 6.99
CA ARG A 21 7.26 9.84 8.13
C ARG A 21 5.84 9.31 8.38
N ALA A 22 5.19 9.84 9.41
CA ALA A 22 3.77 9.62 9.63
C ALA A 22 2.95 10.03 8.38
N ARG A 23 1.83 9.33 8.15
CA ARG A 23 0.91 9.57 7.02
C ARG A 23 1.51 9.30 5.62
N GLN A 24 2.57 8.51 5.54
CA GLN A 24 3.15 8.04 4.26
C GLN A 24 3.00 6.52 4.11
N CYS A 25 2.72 6.09 2.88
CA CYS A 25 2.46 4.69 2.57
C CYS A 25 3.73 3.85 2.69
N ARG A 26 3.65 2.76 3.47
CA ARG A 26 4.75 1.85 3.79
C ARG A 26 4.84 0.61 2.90
N PHE A 27 4.15 0.60 1.76
CA PHE A 27 4.26 -0.51 0.82
C PHE A 27 5.63 -0.46 0.14
N ILE A 28 6.39 -1.55 0.19
CA ILE A 28 7.72 -1.66 -0.42
C ILE A 28 7.55 -1.88 -1.93
N VAL A 29 8.16 -1.03 -2.74
CA VAL A 29 8.09 -1.07 -4.21
C VAL A 29 9.43 -1.38 -4.87
N SER A 30 10.51 -1.46 -4.08
CA SER A 30 11.81 -1.94 -4.54
C SER A 30 11.89 -3.46 -4.46
N ASP A 31 12.61 -4.06 -5.41
CA ASP A 31 12.94 -5.49 -5.38
C ASP A 31 14.19 -5.78 -4.53
N GLU A 32 14.98 -4.75 -4.22
CA GLU A 32 16.24 -4.86 -3.48
C GLU A 32 16.00 -4.97 -1.96
N LEU A 33 16.78 -5.85 -1.31
CA LEU A 33 16.68 -6.12 0.14
C LEU A 33 17.44 -5.10 1.01
N ARG A 34 18.49 -4.50 0.46
CA ARG A 34 19.25 -3.40 1.08
C ARG A 34 18.81 -2.15 0.33
N ASP A 35 18.39 -1.12 1.05
CA ASP A 35 17.84 0.14 0.49
C ASP A 35 16.37 0.07 0.04
N ALA A 36 15.54 -0.55 0.89
CA ALA A 36 14.10 -0.67 0.64
C ALA A 36 13.43 0.70 0.40
N VAL A 37 12.76 0.82 -0.76
CA VAL A 37 11.99 2.00 -1.16
C VAL A 37 10.50 1.75 -0.92
N CYS A 38 9.87 2.68 -0.22
CA CYS A 38 8.43 2.71 0.01
C CYS A 38 7.70 3.50 -1.08
N CYS A 39 6.41 3.21 -1.25
CA CYS A 39 5.50 4.01 -2.07
C CYS A 39 5.45 5.49 -1.64
N GLY A 40 5.41 5.76 -0.34
CA GLY A 40 5.47 7.12 0.24
C GLY A 40 4.27 8.03 -0.02
N ALA A 41 3.30 7.60 -0.83
CA ALA A 41 2.09 8.36 -1.11
C ALA A 41 1.28 8.65 0.18
N PRO A 42 0.53 9.76 0.24
CA PRO A 42 -0.25 10.11 1.42
C PRO A 42 -1.21 9.00 1.84
N THR A 43 -1.33 8.77 3.15
CA THR A 43 -2.30 7.85 3.74
C THR A 43 -3.38 8.61 4.51
N SER A 44 -4.52 7.94 4.70
CA SER A 44 -5.50 8.37 5.70
C SER A 44 -4.93 8.21 7.11
N GLU A 45 -5.45 8.98 8.07
CA GLU A 45 -4.89 9.11 9.42
C GLU A 45 -4.76 7.79 10.18
N THR A 46 -5.56 6.78 9.82
CA THR A 46 -5.61 5.49 10.50
C THR A 46 -4.91 4.36 9.74
N SER A 47 -4.27 4.63 8.61
CA SER A 47 -3.67 3.58 7.75
C SER A 47 -2.19 3.79 7.46
N SER A 48 -1.46 2.67 7.39
CA SER A 48 -0.09 2.61 6.86
C SER A 48 -0.04 2.50 5.32
N TRP A 49 -1.19 2.40 4.65
CA TRP A 49 -1.28 2.20 3.20
C TRP A 49 -2.16 3.27 2.54
N CYS A 50 -1.75 3.73 1.35
CA CYS A 50 -2.59 4.60 0.52
C CYS A 50 -3.76 3.80 -0.06
N ASP A 51 -4.80 4.46 -0.57
CA ASP A 51 -6.02 3.78 -1.01
C ASP A 51 -5.80 2.76 -2.13
N TRP A 52 -4.76 2.94 -2.95
CA TRP A 52 -4.36 1.94 -3.94
C TRP A 52 -3.78 0.69 -3.27
N HIS A 53 -2.74 0.84 -2.44
CA HIS A 53 -2.08 -0.29 -1.77
C HIS A 53 -2.95 -0.97 -0.70
N ARG A 54 -3.96 -0.28 -0.17
CA ARG A 54 -4.96 -0.90 0.71
C ARG A 54 -5.70 -2.05 0.04
N GLN A 55 -5.94 -1.96 -1.27
CA GLN A 55 -6.62 -3.01 -2.02
C GLN A 55 -5.76 -4.27 -2.17
N LEU A 56 -4.43 -4.11 -2.17
CA LEU A 56 -3.49 -5.22 -2.28
C LEU A 56 -3.27 -5.91 -0.94
N VAL A 57 -3.17 -5.13 0.14
CA VAL A 57 -2.85 -5.65 1.47
C VAL A 57 -4.08 -6.24 2.16
N TYR A 58 -5.23 -5.57 2.04
CA TYR A 58 -6.46 -6.09 2.60
C TYR A 58 -7.10 -7.09 1.65
N THR A 59 -6.78 -8.37 1.83
CA THR A 59 -7.51 -9.46 1.19
C THR A 59 -9.01 -9.37 1.54
N PRO A 60 -9.93 -9.47 0.58
CA PRO A 60 -11.36 -9.57 0.87
C PRO A 60 -11.64 -10.79 1.77
N ARG A 61 -12.57 -10.64 2.73
CA ARG A 61 -12.87 -11.68 3.72
C ARG A 61 -13.23 -13.03 3.08
N ALA A 62 -14.00 -13.00 1.99
CA ALA A 62 -14.39 -14.20 1.25
C ALA A 62 -13.20 -15.00 0.70
N GLU A 63 -12.12 -14.34 0.30
CA GLU A 63 -10.91 -15.01 -0.17
C GLU A 63 -10.11 -15.62 0.99
N ARG A 64 -10.06 -14.93 2.14
CA ARG A 64 -9.48 -15.50 3.38
C ARG A 64 -10.21 -16.77 3.83
N ASP A 65 -11.54 -16.78 3.78
CA ASP A 65 -12.34 -17.93 4.19
C ASP A 65 -12.11 -19.13 3.25
N ARG A 66 -11.99 -18.91 1.94
CA ARG A 66 -11.63 -19.96 0.97
C ARG A 66 -10.24 -20.56 1.24
N ARG A 67 -9.23 -19.73 1.52
CA ARG A 67 -7.88 -20.23 1.84
C ARG A 67 -7.81 -21.05 3.13
N ARG A 68 -8.75 -20.87 4.06
CA ARG A 68 -8.83 -21.67 5.30
C ARG A 68 -9.60 -22.98 5.13
N ALA A 69 -10.49 -23.04 4.14
CA ALA A 69 -11.30 -24.22 3.84
C ALA A 69 -10.61 -25.20 2.88
N ALA A 70 -9.48 -24.81 2.30
CA ALA A 70 -8.58 -25.63 1.48
C ALA A 70 -7.43 -26.16 2.33
#